data_AF-W0Q604-F1
#
_entry.id   AF-W0Q604-F1
#
_cell.length_a   1.000
_cell.length_b   1.000
_cell.length_c   1.000
_cell.angle_alpha   90.00
_cell.angle_beta   90.00
_cell.angle_gamma   90.00
#
_symmetry.space_group_name_H-M   'P 1'
#
loop_
_entity.id
_entity.type
_entity.pdbx_description
1 polymer ?
#
loop_
_entity_poly.entity_id
_entity_poly.type
_entity_poly.pdbx_seq_one_letter_code
_entity_poly.pdbx_strand_id
1 'polypeptide(L)' 'MNRITQILNIKHPIVQAPMSWLTDAHLVASVADAGGLGFLAPHAGQTTNPTSNEVGFGAYA' A
#
# COMPACT_ATOMS: atom_id res chain seq x y z
N MET A 1 -10.86 19.13 -10.40
CA MET A 1 -11.40 18.02 -9.59
C MET A 1 -11.87 16.92 -10.55
N ASN A 2 -11.54 15.64 -10.32
CA ASN A 2 -11.83 14.50 -11.22
C ASN A 2 -12.88 13.55 -10.58
N ARG A 3 -13.56 12.73 -11.38
CA ARG A 3 -14.49 11.67 -10.93
C ARG A 3 -13.87 10.79 -9.82
N ILE A 4 -12.59 10.42 -9.95
CA ILE A 4 -11.91 9.57 -8.97
C ILE A 4 -11.80 10.25 -7.60
N THR A 5 -11.41 11.53 -7.58
CA THR A 5 -11.28 12.31 -6.32
C THR A 5 -12.61 12.45 -5.59
N GLN A 6 -13.73 12.49 -6.32
CA GLN A 6 -15.07 12.59 -5.75
C GLN A 6 -15.56 11.26 -5.18
N ILE A 7 -15.35 10.15 -5.90
CA ILE A 7 -15.77 8.81 -5.47
C ILE A 7 -15.01 8.37 -4.23
N LEU A 8 -13.70 8.63 -4.19
CA LEU A 8 -12.81 8.17 -3.12
C LEU A 8 -12.63 9.19 -1.99
N ASN A 9 -13.19 10.39 -2.13
CA ASN A 9 -13.06 11.50 -1.19
C ASN A 9 -11.59 11.85 -0.86
N ILE A 10 -10.77 12.03 -1.90
CA ILE A 10 -9.35 12.38 -1.79
C ILE A 10 -9.05 13.69 -2.52
N LYS A 11 -8.00 14.41 -2.10
CA LYS A 11 -7.60 15.71 -2.66
C LYS A 11 -6.93 15.59 -4.03
N HIS A 12 -6.06 14.59 -4.17
CA HIS A 12 -5.26 14.37 -5.36
C HIS A 12 -5.66 13.06 -6.05
N PRO A 13 -5.71 13.00 -7.39
CA PRO A 13 -6.00 11.76 -8.13
C PRO A 13 -4.77 10.83 -8.14
N ILE A 14 -4.17 10.61 -6.97
CA ILE A 14 -2.96 9.82 -6.78
C ILE A 14 -3.32 8.64 -5.89
N VAL A 15 -2.97 7.45 -6.36
CA VAL A 15 -3.17 6.18 -5.66
C VAL A 15 -1.82 5.49 -5.54
N GLN A 16 -1.44 5.13 -4.32
CA GLN A 16 -0.24 4.34 -4.08
C GLN A 16 -0.54 2.85 -4.36
N ALA A 17 0.25 2.23 -5.24
CA ALA A 17 0.05 0.83 -5.64
C ALA A 17 0.44 -0.14 -4.51
N PRO A 18 -0.37 -1.15 -4.15
CA PRO A 18 -0.05 -2.09 -3.08
C PRO A 18 1.21 -2.89 -3.43
N MET A 19 2.21 -2.82 -2.56
CA MET A 19 3.47 -3.54 -2.69
C MET A 19 3.62 -4.45 -1.47
N SER A 20 3.56 -5.76 -1.70
CA SER A 20 3.82 -6.78 -0.68
C SER A 20 5.14 -6.48 0.01
N TRP A 21 5.22 -6.67 1.32
CA TRP A 21 6.41 -6.38 2.15
C TRP A 21 6.81 -4.91 2.32
N LEU A 22 6.67 -4.11 1.27
CA LEU A 22 7.15 -2.73 1.23
C LEU A 22 6.14 -1.73 1.79
N THR A 23 4.84 -2.00 1.65
CA THR A 23 3.81 -1.15 2.25
C THR A 23 3.82 -1.30 3.77
N ASP A 24 3.62 -0.21 4.50
CA ASP A 24 3.43 -0.22 5.95
C ASP A 24 2.46 0.90 6.36
N ALA A 25 2.15 0.96 7.66
CA ALA A 25 1.22 1.95 8.20
C ALA A 25 1.75 3.39 8.04
N HIS A 26 3.06 3.60 8.11
CA HIS A 26 3.65 4.94 7.99
C HIS A 26 3.55 5.47 6.55
N LEU A 27 3.84 4.63 5.56
CA LEU A 27 3.70 4.95 4.15
C LEU A 27 2.23 5.26 3.82
N VAL A 28 1.31 4.39 4.19
CA VAL A 28 -0.13 4.60 3.93
C VAL A 28 -0.66 5.86 4.61
N ALA A 29 -0.28 6.10 5.86
CA ALA A 29 -0.65 7.32 6.58
C ALA A 29 -0.10 8.58 5.89
N SER A 30 1.16 8.56 5.46
CA SER A 30 1.76 9.71 4.76
C SER A 30 1.07 10.04 3.44
N VAL A 31 0.61 9.03 2.70
CA VAL A 31 -0.17 9.20 1.47
C VAL A 31 -1.55 9.80 1.79
N ALA A 32 -2.20 9.34 2.85
CA ALA A 32 -3.49 9.87 3.28
C ALA A 32 -3.38 11.33 3.75
N ASP A 33 -2.36 11.67 4.55
CA ASP A 33 -2.08 13.03 5.02
C ASP A 33 -1.77 13.99 3.85
N ALA A 34 -1.07 13.49 2.83
CA ALA A 34 -0.85 14.25 1.59
C ALA A 34 -2.13 14.44 0.77
N GLY A 35 -3.20 13.70 1.06
CA GLY A 35 -4.50 13.78 0.40
C GLY A 35 -4.67 12.83 -0.79
N GLY A 36 -3.91 11.73 -0.84
CA GLY A 36 -4.09 10.62 -1.79
C GLY A 36 -4.74 9.39 -1.15
N LEU A 37 -4.84 8.30 -1.91
CA LEU A 37 -5.30 7.01 -1.41
C LEU A 37 -4.12 6.02 -1.26
N GLY A 38 -3.90 5.52 -0.04
CA GLY A 38 -2.91 4.49 0.26
C GLY A 38 -3.52 3.09 0.44
N PHE A 39 -2.73 2.04 0.19
CA PHE A 39 -3.11 0.64 0.33
C PHE A 39 -2.12 -0.13 1.20
N LEU A 40 -2.65 -0.89 2.16
CA LEU A 40 -1.91 -1.96 2.83
C LEU A 40 -1.95 -3.21 1.95
N ALA A 41 -0.79 -3.68 1.52
CA ALA A 41 -0.66 -4.94 0.81
C ALA A 41 -0.56 -6.12 1.80
N PRO A 42 -0.61 -7.37 1.32
CA PRO A 42 -0.21 -8.50 2.13
C PRO A 42 1.18 -8.29 2.73
N HIS A 43 1.35 -8.72 3.98
CA HIS A 43 2.62 -8.64 4.71
C HIS A 43 3.08 -7.20 4.99
N ALA A 44 2.17 -6.22 4.95
CA ALA A 44 2.50 -4.83 5.20
C ALA A 44 3.12 -4.63 6.59
N GLY A 45 4.29 -3.97 6.64
CA GLY A 45 5.05 -3.72 7.87
C GLY A 45 5.63 -4.98 8.55
N GLN A 46 5.61 -6.15 7.90
CA GLN A 46 6.22 -7.36 8.46
C GLN A 46 7.73 -7.37 8.27
N THR A 47 8.46 -7.76 9.32
CA THR A 47 9.93 -7.89 9.31
C THR A 47 10.40 -9.35 9.28
N THR A 48 9.46 -10.30 9.29
CA THR A 48 9.72 -11.74 9.32
C THR A 48 8.82 -12.48 8.34
N ASN A 49 9.31 -13.60 7.78
CA ASN A 49 8.56 -14.42 6.83
C ASN A 49 7.23 -14.92 7.43
N PRO A 50 6.06 -14.58 6.86
CA PRO A 50 4.80 -15.17 7.29
C PRO A 50 4.74 -16.62 6.81
N THR A 51 4.05 -17.45 7.60
CA THR A 51 3.94 -18.89 7.34
C THR A 51 3.25 -19.21 6.02
N SER A 52 2.45 -18.29 5.47
CA SER A 52 1.77 -18.42 4.18
C SER A 52 2.64 -18.11 2.96
N ASN A 53 3.91 -17.71 3.15
CA ASN A 53 4.74 -17.15 2.08
C ASN A 53 5.54 -18.19 1.28
N GLU A 54 4.97 -19.38 1.06
CA GLU A 54 5.67 -20.53 0.45
C GLU A 54 6.20 -20.27 -0.97
N VAL A 55 5.80 -19.16 -1.64
CA VAL A 55 6.26 -18.80 -3.00
C VAL A 55 6.53 -17.29 -3.23
N GLY A 56 6.58 -16.46 -2.18
CA GLY A 56 6.64 -15.00 -2.35
C GLY A 56 8.06 -14.40 -2.24
N PHE A 57 8.65 -14.01 -3.38
CA PHE A 57 9.91 -13.25 -3.56
C PHE A 57 11.22 -13.88 -3.04
N GLY A 58 11.22 -14.65 -1.95
CA GLY A 58 12.41 -15.33 -1.42
C GLY A 58 12.84 -16.60 -2.18
N ALA A 59 11.98 -17.12 -3.06
CA ALA A 59 12.28 -18.29 -3.90
C ALA A 59 12.99 -17.94 -5.22
N TYR A 60 13.18 -16.65 -5.51
CA TYR A 60 13.77 -16.14 -6.76
C TYR A 60 15.11 -15.41 -6.55
N ALA A 61 15.73 -15.55 -5.38
CA ALA A 61 17.06 -15.04 -5.07
C ALA A 61 18.05 -16.20 -4.84
#